data_AF-A0A534HEN2-F1
#
_entry.id   AF-A0A534HEN2-F1
#
_cell.length_a   1.000
_cell.length_b   1.000
_cell.length_c   1.000
_cell.angle_alpha   90.00
_cell.angle_beta   90.00
_cell.angle_gamma   90.00
#
_symmetry.space_group_name_H-M   'P 1'
#
loop_
_entity.id
_entity.type
_entity.pdbx_description
1 polymer ?
#
loop_
_entity_poly.entity_id
_entity_poly.type
_entity_poly.pdbx_seq_one_letter_code
_entity_poly.pdbx_strand_id
1 'polypeptide(L)'
;MAVQPASLEILEKAAVPPAQARAIVQAIEIEIAGAKEILATKQDILILRHETAEMRTELRHEMTDLRRELRDDLEVVEVKVGSLVTPRQVYGTVFGAILGQMTLFLGIAYFFVTHLQR
;
A
#
# COMPACT_ATOMS: atom_id res chain seq x y z
N MET A 1 -24.88 30.11 -31.55
CA MET A 1 -25.76 30.30 -32.72
C MET A 1 -24.88 30.45 -33.95
N ALA A 2 -24.25 29.35 -34.37
CA ALA A 2 -23.44 29.32 -35.58
C ALA A 2 -24.05 28.24 -36.47
N VAL A 3 -25.19 28.58 -37.09
CA VAL A 3 -25.86 27.70 -38.05
C VAL A 3 -24.87 27.50 -39.19
N GLN A 4 -24.39 26.28 -39.38
CA GLN A 4 -23.36 26.00 -40.38
C GLN A 4 -23.89 26.40 -41.77
N PRO A 5 -23.34 27.42 -42.43
CA PRO A 5 -23.90 27.98 -43.65
C PRO A 5 -23.97 26.93 -44.78
N ALA A 6 -22.99 26.02 -44.80
CA ALA A 6 -22.94 24.90 -45.73
C ALA A 6 -24.13 23.94 -45.60
N SER A 7 -24.65 23.71 -44.39
CA SER A 7 -25.77 22.80 -44.16
C SER A 7 -27.11 23.39 -44.63
N LEU A 8 -27.28 24.71 -44.49
CA LEU A 8 -28.44 25.43 -45.00
C LEU A 8 -28.44 25.46 -46.53
N GLU A 9 -27.28 25.69 -47.17
CA GLU A 9 -27.16 25.67 -48.63
C GLU A 9 -27.51 24.32 -49.25
N ILE A 10 -27.16 23.21 -48.57
CA ILE A 10 -27.51 21.85 -49.03
C ILE A 10 -29.03 21.62 -48.92
N LEU A 11 -29.65 22.07 -47.83
CA LEU A 11 -31.09 21.93 -47.60
C LEU A 11 -31.92 22.85 -48.51
N GLU A 12 -31.40 24.03 -48.84
CA GLU A 12 -31.99 24.95 -49.81
C GLU A 12 -31.92 24.38 -51.24
N LYS A 13 -30.79 23.78 -51.63
CA LYS A 13 -30.67 23.02 -52.89
C LYS A 13 -31.61 21.81 -52.96
N ALA A 14 -32.01 21.26 -51.81
CA ALA A 14 -33.01 20.20 -51.70
C ALA A 14 -34.47 20.73 -51.65
N ALA A 15 -34.69 22.03 -51.88
CA ALA A 15 -35.99 22.70 -51.85
C ALA A 15 -36.74 22.62 -50.49
N VAL A 16 -36.00 22.45 -49.39
CA VAL A 16 -36.59 22.41 -48.04
C VAL A 16 -36.95 23.84 -47.61
N PRO A 17 -38.17 24.09 -47.09
CA PRO A 17 -38.56 25.40 -46.59
C PRO A 17 -37.56 25.93 -45.55
N PRO A 18 -37.19 27.22 -45.59
CA PRO A 18 -36.11 27.76 -44.77
C PRO A 18 -36.36 27.64 -43.25
N ALA A 19 -37.62 27.67 -42.82
CA ALA A 19 -37.99 27.41 -41.43
C ALA A 19 -37.70 25.95 -41.01
N GLN A 20 -37.97 25.00 -41.92
CA GLN A 20 -37.76 23.58 -41.68
C GLN A 20 -36.27 23.21 -41.76
N ALA A 21 -35.52 23.82 -42.68
CA ALA A 21 -34.07 23.66 -42.76
C ALA A 21 -33.38 24.12 -41.46
N ARG A 22 -33.79 25.26 -40.91
CA ARG A 22 -33.29 25.75 -39.61
C ARG A 22 -33.62 24.81 -38.45
N ALA A 23 -34.85 24.28 -38.41
CA ALA A 23 -35.26 23.33 -37.38
C ALA A 23 -34.45 22.02 -37.44
N ILE A 24 -34.18 21.52 -38.64
CA ILE A 24 -33.36 20.31 -38.86
C ILE A 24 -31.93 20.54 -38.39
N VAL A 25 -31.30 21.65 -38.81
CA VAL A 25 -29.92 21.96 -38.39
C VAL A 25 -29.83 22.13 -36.88
N GLN A 26 -30.82 22.78 -36.26
CA GLN A 26 -30.86 22.95 -34.81
C GLN A 26 -31.04 21.62 -34.07
N ALA A 27 -31.90 20.72 -34.56
CA ALA A 27 -32.07 19.39 -33.98
C ALA A 27 -30.77 18.57 -34.05
N ILE A 28 -30.09 18.60 -35.19
CA ILE A 28 -28.80 17.92 -35.39
C ILE A 28 -27.71 18.53 -34.49
N GLU A 29 -27.64 19.85 -34.35
CA GLU A 29 -26.68 20.51 -33.45
C GLU A 29 -26.88 20.07 -31.99
N ILE A 30 -28.14 19.99 -31.54
CA ILE A 30 -28.47 19.51 -30.19
C ILE A 30 -28.05 18.05 -30.02
N GLU A 31 -28.32 17.20 -31.01
CA GLU A 31 -27.97 15.77 -30.96
C GLU A 31 -26.45 15.54 -30.98
N ILE A 32 -25.69 16.32 -31.79
CA ILE A 32 -24.24 16.29 -31.81
C ILE A 32 -23.65 16.75 -30.48
N ALA A 33 -24.20 17.82 -29.89
CA ALA A 33 -23.77 18.29 -28.58
C ALA A 33 -23.97 17.21 -27.50
N GLY A 34 -25.16 16.58 -27.48
CA GLY A 34 -25.45 15.47 -26.57
C GLY A 34 -24.54 14.25 -26.81
N ALA A 35 -24.29 13.88 -28.06
CA ALA A 35 -23.38 12.79 -28.40
C ALA A 35 -21.93 13.08 -27.94
N LYS A 36 -21.49 14.34 -28.04
CA LYS A 36 -20.17 14.78 -27.59
C LYS A 36 -20.05 14.73 -26.06
N GLU A 37 -21.07 15.12 -25.32
CA GLU A 37 -21.11 14.99 -23.85
C GLU A 37 -21.04 13.54 -23.40
N ILE A 38 -21.79 12.64 -24.06
CA ILE A 38 -21.74 11.20 -23.78
C ILE A 38 -20.35 10.64 -24.08
N LEU A 39 -19.73 11.06 -25.18
CA LEU A 39 -18.38 10.63 -25.55
C LEU A 39 -17.33 11.10 -24.52
N ALA A 40 -17.43 12.35 -24.07
CA ALA A 40 -16.58 12.89 -23.00
C ALA A 40 -16.73 12.06 -21.72
N THR A 41 -17.96 11.80 -21.28
CA THR A 41 -18.24 10.97 -20.09
C THR A 41 -17.65 9.56 -20.23
N LYS A 42 -17.76 8.94 -21.41
CA LYS A 42 -17.17 7.62 -21.67
C LYS A 42 -15.64 7.66 -21.58
N GLN A 43 -15.02 8.71 -22.10
CA GLN A 43 -13.58 8.90 -22.01
C GLN A 43 -13.13 9.10 -20.56
N ASP A 44 -13.87 9.89 -19.78
CA ASP A 44 -13.61 10.09 -18.35
C ASP A 44 -13.69 8.76 -17.58
N ILE A 45 -14.69 7.92 -17.87
CA ILE A 45 -14.82 6.58 -17.27
C ILE A 45 -13.62 5.69 -17.61
N LEU A 46 -13.08 5.77 -18.83
CA LEU A 46 -11.90 5.00 -19.21
C LEU A 46 -10.65 5.48 -18.46
N ILE A 47 -10.49 6.79 -18.31
CA ILE A 47 -9.40 7.38 -17.52
C ILE A 47 -9.50 6.92 -16.07
N LEU A 48 -10.67 7.06 -15.44
CA LEU A 48 -10.87 6.62 -14.04
C LEU A 48 -10.63 5.12 -13.85
N ARG A 49 -11.02 4.29 -14.81
CA ARG A 49 -10.71 2.85 -14.77
C ARG A 49 -9.21 2.58 -14.84
N HIS A 50 -8.49 3.33 -15.66
CA HIS A 50 -7.04 3.20 -15.79
C HIS A 50 -6.35 3.63 -14.50
N GLU A 51 -6.66 4.80 -13.96
CA GLU A 51 -6.12 5.31 -12.68
C GLU A 51 -6.43 4.34 -11.53
N THR A 52 -7.65 3.80 -11.48
CA THR A 52 -8.03 2.81 -10.45
C THR A 52 -7.22 1.52 -10.57
N ALA A 53 -6.91 1.08 -11.80
CA ALA A 53 -6.08 -0.10 -12.02
C ALA A 53 -4.62 0.16 -11.59
N GLU A 54 -4.08 1.34 -11.92
CA GLU A 54 -2.73 1.75 -11.51
C GLU A 54 -2.60 1.85 -9.99
N MET A 55 -3.50 2.57 -9.31
CA MET A 55 -3.52 2.65 -7.85
C MET A 55 -3.61 1.26 -7.20
N ARG A 56 -4.41 0.35 -7.78
CA ARG A 56 -4.50 -1.03 -7.27
C ARG A 56 -3.18 -1.79 -7.41
N THR A 57 -2.45 -1.57 -8.50
CA THR A 57 -1.12 -2.19 -8.69
C THR A 57 -0.08 -1.59 -7.75
N GLU A 58 -0.11 -0.27 -7.55
CA GLU A 58 0.79 0.44 -6.63
C GLU A 58 0.58 -0.03 -5.19
N LEU A 59 -0.67 -0.03 -4.70
CA LEU A 59 -1.00 -0.54 -3.36
C LEU A 59 -0.56 -2.00 -3.16
N ARG A 60 -0.66 -2.83 -4.22
CA ARG A 60 -0.20 -4.22 -4.14
C ARG A 60 1.31 -4.30 -4.01
N HIS A 61 2.05 -3.46 -4.74
CA HIS A 61 3.50 -3.35 -4.63
C HIS A 61 3.94 -2.84 -3.26
N GLU A 62 3.36 -1.75 -2.78
CA GLU A 62 3.65 -1.21 -1.44
C GLU A 62 3.39 -2.24 -0.33
N MET A 63 2.29 -3.00 -0.42
CA MET A 63 2.00 -4.08 0.54
C MET A 63 3.03 -5.22 0.48
N THR A 64 3.52 -5.57 -0.71
CA THR A 64 4.58 -6.59 -0.83
C THR A 64 5.90 -6.10 -0.29
N ASP A 65 6.23 -4.83 -0.51
CA ASP A 65 7.47 -4.22 -0.04
C ASP A 65 7.46 -4.08 1.48
N LEU A 66 6.37 -3.57 2.05
CA LEU A 66 6.20 -3.49 3.50
C LEU A 66 6.28 -4.87 4.17
N ARG A 67 5.68 -5.89 3.56
CA ARG A 67 5.77 -7.28 4.08
C ARG A 67 7.20 -7.80 4.04
N ARG A 68 7.99 -7.41 3.04
CA ARG A 68 9.40 -7.78 2.93
C ARG A 68 10.22 -7.05 4.00
N GLU A 69 10.04 -5.75 4.13
CA GLU A 69 10.73 -4.93 5.13
C GLU A 69 10.47 -5.45 6.55
N LEU A 70 9.21 -5.76 6.90
CA LEU A 70 8.88 -6.35 8.20
C LEU A 70 9.53 -7.72 8.43
N ARG A 71 9.68 -8.53 7.38
CA ARG A 71 10.36 -9.84 7.48
C ARG A 71 11.86 -9.63 7.73
N ASP A 72 12.48 -8.74 6.97
CA ASP A 72 13.91 -8.44 7.08
C ASP A 72 14.22 -7.86 8.48
N ASP A 73 13.37 -6.96 8.99
CA ASP A 73 13.47 -6.41 10.35
C ASP A 73 13.33 -7.48 11.43
N LEU A 74 12.38 -8.41 11.27
CA LEU A 74 12.21 -9.53 12.21
C LEU A 74 13.44 -10.46 12.22
N GLU A 75 14.02 -10.75 11.05
CA GLU A 75 15.24 -11.55 10.95
C GLU A 75 16.41 -10.86 11.65
N VAL A 76 16.56 -9.54 11.47
CA VAL A 76 17.58 -8.75 12.18
C VAL A 76 17.37 -8.80 13.70
N VAL A 77 16.12 -8.70 14.16
CA VAL A 77 15.79 -8.81 15.59
C VAL A 77 16.10 -10.20 16.12
N GLU A 78 15.73 -11.26 15.39
CA GLU A 78 15.99 -12.65 15.77
C GLU A 78 17.51 -12.91 15.91
N VAL A 79 18.30 -12.44 14.94
CA VAL A 79 19.77 -12.51 15.00
C VAL A 79 20.32 -11.75 16.20
N LYS A 80 19.83 -10.54 16.47
CA LYS A 80 20.25 -9.75 17.63
C LYS A 80 19.92 -10.47 18.95
N VAL A 81 18.70 -10.98 19.11
CA VAL A 81 18.28 -11.75 20.30
C VAL A 81 19.12 -13.02 20.47
N GLY A 82 19.37 -13.76 19.39
CA GLY A 82 20.25 -14.93 19.39
C GLY A 82 21.69 -14.60 19.79
N SER A 83 22.19 -13.43 19.40
CA SER A 83 23.54 -12.95 19.76
C SER A 83 23.65 -12.46 21.21
N LEU A 84 22.58 -11.90 21.78
CA LEU A 84 22.52 -11.45 23.17
C LEU A 84 22.53 -12.64 24.15
N VAL A 85 21.92 -13.76 23.77
CA VAL A 85 21.91 -15.01 24.55
C VAL A 85 22.88 -16.00 23.92
N THR A 86 24.18 -15.68 23.93
CA THR A 86 25.17 -16.66 23.51
C THR A 86 25.27 -17.77 24.57
N PRO A 87 25.25 -19.06 24.18
CA PRO A 87 25.39 -20.18 25.11
C PRO A 87 26.63 -20.03 26.00
N ARG A 88 27.73 -19.51 25.42
CA ARG A 88 28.98 -19.24 26.13
C ARG A 88 28.84 -18.27 27.31
N GLN A 89 28.06 -17.20 27.18
CA GLN A 89 27.83 -16.25 28.29
C GLN A 89 26.94 -16.87 29.37
N VAL A 90 25.90 -17.60 28.97
CA VAL A 90 25.00 -18.29 29.90
C VAL A 90 25.77 -19.35 30.69
N TYR A 91 26.58 -20.19 30.04
CA TYR A 91 27.40 -21.19 30.71
C TYR A 91 28.40 -20.57 31.68
N GLY A 92 29.06 -19.48 31.30
CA GLY A 92 30.02 -18.78 32.17
C GLY A 92 29.36 -18.20 33.43
N THR A 93 28.24 -17.50 33.27
CA THR A 93 27.50 -16.89 34.39
C THR A 93 26.91 -17.95 35.32
N VAL A 94 26.31 -19.01 34.76
CA VAL A 94 25.73 -20.12 35.55
C VAL A 94 26.84 -20.87 36.29
N PHE A 95 27.94 -21.20 35.63
CA PHE A 95 29.07 -21.88 36.26
C PHE A 95 29.69 -21.04 37.38
N GLY A 96 29.89 -19.74 37.16
CA GLY A 96 30.37 -18.82 38.19
C GLY A 96 29.43 -18.73 39.39
N ALA A 97 28.11 -18.67 39.16
CA ALA A 97 27.12 -18.65 40.22
C ALA A 97 27.14 -19.94 41.06
N ILE A 98 27.26 -21.11 40.41
CA ILE A 98 27.34 -22.42 41.10
C ILE A 98 28.61 -22.50 41.94
N LEU A 99 29.77 -22.10 41.41
CA LEU A 99 31.03 -22.09 42.17
C LEU A 99 30.95 -21.15 43.39
N GLY A 100 30.34 -19.97 43.22
CA GLY A 100 30.09 -19.04 44.33
C GLY A 100 29.21 -19.64 45.42
N GLN A 101 28.11 -20.30 45.04
CA GLN A 101 27.22 -21.00 45.97
C GLN A 101 27.95 -22.13 46.72
N MET A 102 28.75 -22.95 46.02
CA MET A 102 29.53 -24.01 46.67
C MET A 102 30.54 -23.45 47.68
N THR A 103 31.18 -22.34 47.33
CA THR A 103 32.12 -21.65 48.24
C THR A 103 31.40 -21.13 49.48
N LEU A 104 30.20 -20.57 49.31
CA LEU A 104 29.36 -20.11 50.42
C LEU A 104 28.97 -21.29 51.34
N PHE A 105 28.51 -22.41 50.79
CA PHE A 105 28.16 -23.60 51.57
C PHE A 105 29.36 -24.17 52.32
N LEU A 106 30.54 -24.21 51.71
CA LEU A 106 31.77 -24.64 52.38
C LEU A 106 32.12 -23.71 53.56
N GLY A 107 32.01 -22.40 53.36
CA GLY A 107 32.25 -21.41 54.42
C GLY A 107 31.30 -21.57 55.60
N ILE A 108 30.01 -21.78 55.31
CA ILE A 108 29.00 -22.08 56.33
C ILE A 108 29.36 -23.38 57.05
N ALA A 109 29.60 -24.47 56.33
CA ALA A 109 29.94 -25.77 56.94
C ALA A 109 31.19 -25.68 57.83
N TYR A 110 32.24 -25.00 57.36
CA TYR A 110 33.46 -24.77 58.13
C TYR A 110 33.19 -23.97 59.42
N PHE A 111 32.37 -22.92 59.34
CA PHE A 111 31.96 -22.13 60.50
C PHE A 111 31.26 -23.00 61.55
N PHE A 112 30.31 -23.85 61.14
CA PHE A 112 29.63 -24.77 62.05
C PHE A 112 30.60 -25.77 62.72
N VAL A 113 31.50 -26.39 61.96
CA VAL A 113 32.50 -27.33 62.50
C VAL A 113 33.42 -26.65 63.52
N THR A 114 33.85 -25.42 63.24
CA THR A 114 34.86 -24.74 64.05
C THR A 114 34.31 -23.98 65.25
N HIS A 115 33.10 -23.43 65.16
CA HIS A 115 32.54 -22.54 66.17
C HIS A 115 31.34 -23.12 66.93
N LEU A 116 30.67 -24.15 66.41
CA LEU A 116 29.50 -24.77 67.05
C LEU A 116 29.79 -26.16 67.65
N GLN A 117 30.95 -26.77 67.39
CA GLN A 117 31.38 -28.03 68.04
C GLN A 117 32.25 -27.81 69.31
N ARG A 118 32.29 -26.60 69.86
CA ARG A 118 32.82 -26.30 71.21
C ARG A 118 31.68 -26.03 72.16
#